data_AF-A0A8B9NI48-F1
#
_entry.id   AF-A0A8B9NI48-F1
#
_cell.length_a   1.000
_cell.length_b   1.000
_cell.length_c   1.000
_cell.angle_alpha   90.00
_cell.angle_beta   90.00
_cell.angle_gamma   90.00
#
_symmetry.space_group_name_H-M   'P 1'
#
loop_
_entity.id
_entity.type
_entity.pdbx_description
1 polymer ?
#
loop_
_entity_poly.entity_id
_entity_poly.type
_entity_poly.pdbx_seq_one_letter_code
_entity_poly.pdbx_strand_id
1 'polypeptide(L)'
;CWLGSAGGTGDRCPLSHAACFLPAPGGCFHAPLPMQVPVPWFSPGWGLPSTSPPPSSPCRRAAVGLGAVVLDVCAMGTLPDLARLPPMPSPGGPYGAVGVDLAFEKLLCHIFGEDFIATFKAKRPAAWVDLTIAFEARKRAAAPSRASPLNISLPFSFIDFYRKHRGQNVETALKKSNVNFVKWSSQGMLRMSSEAMSELFQPTISQIIKHIDDLLKKPEVQGIKFLFLVGGFAESAMLQHAVQAAFGPTCRVIIPQDVGLTILKGAVLFGLDPTIVRVRRSPLTYGVGVLNKFVEGKHPREKLLVKEGKNWCTDIFEKFVSVDQSVALGEVVQRSYCPARPGQRKTIINIYCCATDDVVYITDPGVRKCGTISLELEALGDAGSPARGRREIRASMQFGDTEIKVTAMDIRTSKTVRATIDFLSN
;
A
#
# COMPACT_ATOMS: atom_id res chain seq x y z
N CYS A 1 -48.14 -4.36 -30.43
CA CYS A 1 -49.10 -3.49 -31.13
C CYS A 1 -48.48 -2.12 -31.35
N TRP A 2 -48.43 -1.70 -32.63
CA TRP A 2 -48.10 -0.37 -33.18
C TRP A 2 -46.67 0.16 -32.96
N LEU A 3 -45.70 0.16 -33.90
CA LEU A 3 -45.51 0.66 -35.29
C LEU A 3 -45.15 2.16 -35.46
N GLY A 4 -44.07 2.41 -36.22
CA GLY A 4 -43.71 3.65 -36.95
C GLY A 4 -42.40 4.29 -36.45
N SER A 5 -41.20 4.16 -37.04
CA SER A 5 -40.66 4.26 -38.43
C SER A 5 -40.13 5.66 -38.83
N ALA A 6 -38.93 5.64 -39.46
CA ALA A 6 -38.19 6.68 -40.19
C ALA A 6 -37.45 7.76 -39.37
N GLY A 7 -36.19 8.15 -39.65
CA GLY A 7 -35.18 7.74 -40.64
C GLY A 7 -34.05 8.79 -40.73
N GLY A 8 -32.79 8.36 -40.97
CA GLY A 8 -31.62 9.15 -41.47
C GLY A 8 -31.10 10.31 -40.59
N THR A 9 -29.82 10.67 -40.46
CA THR A 9 -28.51 10.36 -41.08
C THR A 9 -27.45 11.08 -40.21
N GLY A 10 -26.24 10.52 -40.10
CA GLY A 10 -25.02 11.35 -39.97
C GLY A 10 -24.33 11.39 -38.60
N ASP A 11 -23.23 10.62 -38.51
CA ASP A 11 -21.96 10.92 -37.86
C ASP A 11 -21.91 11.79 -36.59
N ARG A 12 -21.51 11.15 -35.47
CA ARG A 12 -20.21 11.35 -34.78
C ARG A 12 -20.20 10.64 -33.43
N CYS A 13 -19.17 9.83 -33.21
CA CYS A 13 -18.77 9.34 -31.88
C CYS A 13 -18.52 10.52 -30.92
N PRO A 14 -18.77 10.30 -29.62
CA PRO A 14 -17.69 10.56 -28.69
C PRO A 14 -17.50 9.44 -27.65
N LEU A 15 -16.24 8.99 -27.60
CA LEU A 15 -15.43 8.59 -26.45
C LEU A 15 -16.13 8.67 -25.07
N SER A 16 -16.43 7.52 -24.48
CA SER A 16 -16.76 7.40 -23.06
C SER A 16 -15.48 7.40 -22.22
N HIS A 17 -15.11 8.57 -21.69
CA HIS A 17 -14.27 8.68 -20.50
C HIS A 17 -15.09 8.21 -19.30
N ALA A 18 -14.70 7.09 -18.69
CA ALA A 18 -15.23 6.66 -17.40
C ALA A 18 -14.69 7.60 -16.31
N ALA A 19 -15.55 8.50 -15.84
CA ALA A 19 -15.30 9.36 -14.70
C ALA A 19 -15.33 8.53 -13.41
N CYS A 20 -14.24 8.57 -12.64
CA CYS A 20 -14.20 8.13 -11.25
C CYS A 20 -15.05 9.09 -10.40
N PHE A 21 -16.15 8.60 -9.85
CA PHE A 21 -16.93 9.32 -8.85
C PHE A 21 -16.28 9.19 -7.47
N LEU A 22 -15.78 10.32 -6.96
CA LEU A 22 -15.52 10.61 -5.55
C LEU A 22 -16.85 10.98 -4.85
N PRO A 23 -17.07 10.67 -3.56
CA PRO A 23 -18.08 11.35 -2.77
C PRO A 23 -17.46 12.49 -1.98
N ALA A 24 -18.03 13.69 -2.14
CA ALA A 24 -17.81 14.85 -1.28
C ALA A 24 -18.71 14.78 -0.02
N PRO A 25 -18.37 15.47 1.09
CA PRO A 25 -19.09 15.38 2.36
C PRO A 25 -20.16 16.48 2.51
N GLY A 26 -21.26 16.16 3.21
CA GLY A 26 -22.11 17.14 3.88
C GLY A 26 -23.52 17.30 3.32
N GLY A 27 -24.51 16.83 4.09
CA GLY A 27 -25.94 17.11 3.85
C GLY A 27 -26.80 16.48 4.95
N CYS A 28 -27.12 17.26 5.98
CA CYS A 28 -28.09 16.89 7.01
C CYS A 28 -29.50 16.78 6.41
N PHE A 29 -30.19 15.66 6.64
CA PHE A 29 -31.66 15.61 6.57
C PHE A 29 -32.23 14.66 7.62
N HIS A 30 -33.33 15.11 8.24
CA HIS A 30 -34.06 14.51 9.35
C HIS A 30 -34.72 13.15 9.00
N ALA A 31 -34.85 12.30 10.02
CA ALA A 31 -35.59 11.02 10.02
C ALA A 31 -37.10 11.17 9.75
N PRO A 32 -37.83 10.05 9.47
CA PRO A 32 -38.41 9.28 10.58
C PRO A 32 -38.32 7.73 10.46
N LEU A 33 -38.46 7.10 11.65
CA LEU A 33 -38.49 5.67 12.04
C LEU A 33 -39.65 4.83 11.41
N PRO A 34 -39.86 3.55 11.79
CA PRO A 34 -38.97 2.39 11.70
C PRO A 34 -39.68 1.17 11.03
N MET A 35 -38.94 0.18 10.51
CA MET A 35 -39.50 -1.14 10.20
C MET A 35 -38.73 -2.24 10.93
N GLN A 36 -39.46 -2.96 11.77
CA GLN A 36 -39.06 -4.12 12.56
C GLN A 36 -38.98 -5.38 11.67
N VAL A 37 -37.92 -6.17 11.80
CA VAL A 37 -37.95 -7.64 11.61
C VAL A 37 -36.73 -8.26 12.33
N PRO A 38 -36.74 -9.54 12.74
CA PRO A 38 -36.69 -9.93 14.14
C PRO A 38 -35.41 -10.67 14.55
N VAL A 39 -35.15 -10.64 15.85
CA VAL A 39 -34.11 -11.40 16.55
C VAL A 39 -34.58 -12.84 16.79
N PRO A 40 -33.79 -13.89 16.48
CA PRO A 40 -33.96 -15.19 17.07
C PRO A 40 -33.02 -15.35 18.29
N TRP A 41 -33.65 -15.31 19.46
CA TRP A 41 -33.42 -16.12 20.65
C TRP A 41 -32.21 -17.08 20.66
N PHE A 42 -31.28 -16.86 21.61
CA PHE A 42 -30.49 -17.92 22.23
C PHE A 42 -30.45 -17.69 23.75
N SER A 43 -30.95 -18.67 24.50
CA SER A 43 -30.87 -18.79 25.96
C SER A 43 -29.55 -19.46 26.39
N PRO A 44 -29.16 -19.36 27.68
CA PRO A 44 -27.76 -19.39 28.13
C PRO A 44 -27.29 -20.74 28.71
N GLY A 45 -25.98 -20.85 28.91
CA GLY A 45 -25.24 -22.03 29.39
C GLY A 45 -24.36 -22.51 28.24
N TRP A 46 -23.02 -22.55 28.31
CA TRP A 46 -22.19 -23.31 29.23
C TRP A 46 -20.89 -22.55 29.55
N GLY A 47 -20.34 -22.81 30.74
CA GLY A 47 -19.28 -22.05 31.38
C GLY A 47 -17.91 -22.05 30.69
N LEU A 48 -17.18 -20.96 30.93
CA LEU A 48 -15.76 -20.78 30.68
C LEU A 48 -14.92 -21.83 31.44
N PRO A 49 -13.83 -22.32 30.84
CA PRO A 49 -12.59 -22.50 31.56
C PRO A 49 -11.63 -21.37 31.20
N SER A 50 -11.25 -20.61 32.23
CA SER A 50 -10.12 -19.69 32.22
C SER A 50 -8.81 -20.45 32.08
N THR A 51 -8.14 -20.34 30.93
CA THR A 51 -6.71 -20.62 30.82
C THR A 51 -6.07 -19.54 29.97
N SER A 52 -5.30 -18.67 30.63
CA SER A 52 -4.40 -17.71 30.00
C SER A 52 -3.35 -18.46 29.15
N PRO A 53 -3.07 -18.05 27.91
CA PRO A 53 -1.90 -18.55 27.20
C PRO A 53 -0.62 -17.91 27.81
N PRO A 54 0.51 -18.64 27.85
CA PRO A 54 1.78 -18.10 28.35
C PRO A 54 2.31 -17.01 27.39
N PRO A 55 3.22 -16.14 27.84
CA PRO A 55 3.78 -15.08 27.01
C PRO A 55 4.58 -15.69 25.86
N SER A 56 4.00 -15.66 24.65
CA SER A 56 4.66 -16.14 23.44
C SER A 56 5.83 -15.23 23.08
N SER A 57 6.99 -15.82 22.82
CA SER A 57 8.22 -15.21 22.29
C SER A 57 7.95 -14.19 21.16
N PRO A 58 8.73 -13.11 21.05
CA PRO A 58 8.58 -12.13 19.97
C PRO A 58 8.65 -12.83 18.61
N CYS A 59 7.69 -12.50 17.74
CA CYS A 59 7.47 -13.22 16.50
C CYS A 59 7.43 -12.23 15.33
N ARG A 60 8.49 -12.25 14.51
CA ARG A 60 8.55 -11.54 13.24
C ARG A 60 7.75 -12.31 12.20
N ARG A 61 6.78 -11.64 11.59
CA ARG A 61 5.98 -12.13 10.45
C ARG A 61 6.38 -11.32 9.23
N ALA A 62 6.03 -11.76 8.03
CA ALA A 62 6.09 -10.96 6.82
C ALA A 62 4.85 -11.23 5.98
N ALA A 63 4.28 -10.19 5.38
CA ALA A 63 3.20 -10.32 4.42
C ALA A 63 3.68 -9.90 3.04
N VAL A 64 3.59 -10.80 2.07
CA VAL A 64 3.86 -10.62 0.65
C VAL A 64 2.54 -10.38 -0.08
N GLY A 65 2.29 -9.14 -0.47
CA GLY A 65 1.18 -8.80 -1.36
C GLY A 65 1.60 -8.90 -2.82
N LEU A 66 0.90 -9.68 -3.64
CA LEU A 66 1.04 -9.82 -5.09
C LEU A 66 -0.16 -9.16 -5.77
N GLY A 67 -0.12 -7.84 -5.90
CA GLY A 67 -1.05 -7.12 -6.77
C GLY A 67 -0.71 -7.33 -8.25
N ALA A 68 -1.56 -6.86 -9.17
CA ALA A 68 -1.26 -6.87 -10.61
C ALA A 68 0.03 -6.10 -10.96
N VAL A 69 0.59 -5.30 -10.03
CA VAL A 69 1.74 -4.41 -10.26
C VAL A 69 2.73 -4.35 -9.08
N VAL A 70 2.45 -4.91 -7.89
CA VAL A 70 3.32 -4.68 -6.70
C VAL A 70 3.50 -5.96 -5.89
N LEU A 71 4.77 -6.34 -5.65
CA LEU A 71 5.19 -7.20 -4.55
C LEU A 71 5.49 -6.30 -3.34
N ASP A 72 4.74 -6.40 -2.25
CA ASP A 72 5.05 -5.67 -1.01
C ASP A 72 5.32 -6.66 0.12
N VAL A 73 6.47 -6.54 0.80
CA VAL A 73 6.85 -7.41 1.91
C VAL A 73 6.85 -6.61 3.20
N CYS A 74 5.76 -6.72 3.97
CA CYS A 74 5.62 -6.05 5.26
C CYS A 74 6.06 -6.98 6.39
N ALA A 75 7.21 -6.72 7.03
CA ALA A 75 7.55 -7.45 8.25
C ALA A 75 6.68 -6.95 9.42
N MET A 76 5.97 -7.86 10.08
CA MET A 76 5.01 -7.66 11.17
C MET A 76 5.53 -8.36 12.45
N GLY A 77 6.25 -7.64 13.31
CA GLY A 77 6.76 -8.14 14.60
C GLY A 77 5.80 -7.89 15.76
N THR A 78 5.83 -8.76 16.78
CA THR A 78 5.52 -8.32 18.16
C THR A 78 6.72 -7.56 18.71
N LEU A 79 6.47 -6.51 19.51
CA LEU A 79 7.47 -5.61 20.13
C LEU A 79 8.76 -6.37 20.53
N PRO A 80 9.98 -5.89 20.18
CA PRO A 80 10.33 -4.56 19.64
C PRO A 80 10.72 -4.52 18.13
N ASP A 81 10.48 -5.59 17.36
CA ASP A 81 11.11 -5.76 16.03
C ASP A 81 10.15 -5.71 14.83
N LEU A 82 9.49 -4.56 14.63
CA LEU A 82 8.68 -4.31 13.43
C LEU A 82 9.52 -3.57 12.39
N ALA A 83 10.21 -4.24 11.45
CA ALA A 83 10.91 -3.53 10.38
C ALA A 83 9.93 -3.14 9.27
N ARG A 84 9.80 -1.84 8.97
CA ARG A 84 9.10 -1.39 7.78
C ARG A 84 10.10 -1.35 6.64
N LEU A 85 10.03 -2.30 5.72
CA LEU A 85 10.79 -2.20 4.49
C LEU A 85 10.23 -1.05 3.65
N PRO A 86 11.08 -0.26 2.96
CA PRO A 86 10.59 0.72 2.01
C PRO A 86 9.68 0.01 0.99
N PRO A 87 8.49 0.56 0.68
CA PRO A 87 7.71 0.05 -0.43
C PRO A 87 8.59 0.06 -1.67
N MET A 88 8.52 -1.01 -2.44
CA MET A 88 9.29 -1.14 -3.67
C MET A 88 9.12 0.13 -4.51
N PRO A 89 10.19 0.75 -5.03
CA PRO A 89 10.02 1.69 -6.14
C PRO A 89 9.34 0.89 -7.23
N SER A 90 8.07 1.21 -7.53
CA SER A 90 7.22 0.47 -8.48
C SER A 90 8.03 0.18 -9.74
N PRO A 91 8.62 -1.02 -9.88
CA PRO A 91 9.37 -1.32 -11.06
C PRO A 91 8.28 -1.79 -11.99
N GLY A 92 7.88 -0.95 -12.93
CA GLY A 92 6.87 -1.25 -13.96
C GLY A 92 7.26 -2.39 -14.91
N GLY A 93 8.00 -3.40 -14.43
CA GLY A 93 8.22 -4.68 -15.07
C GLY A 93 7.14 -5.69 -14.70
N PRO A 94 7.03 -6.80 -15.45
CA PRO A 94 5.94 -7.76 -15.35
C PRO A 94 6.07 -8.72 -14.15
N TYR A 95 6.13 -8.19 -12.94
CA TYR A 95 6.34 -8.95 -11.69
C TYR A 95 5.05 -9.56 -11.10
N GLY A 96 4.08 -9.89 -11.95
CA GLY A 96 2.77 -10.41 -11.53
C GLY A 96 2.09 -11.24 -12.63
N ALA A 97 0.78 -11.46 -12.49
CA ALA A 97 0.00 -12.29 -13.41
C ALA A 97 0.12 -11.88 -14.90
N VAL A 98 0.38 -10.60 -15.16
CA VAL A 98 0.60 -10.03 -16.50
C VAL A 98 1.84 -10.64 -17.18
N GLY A 99 2.86 -11.03 -16.41
CA GLY A 99 4.05 -11.69 -16.97
C GLY A 99 3.72 -13.02 -17.64
N VAL A 100 2.73 -13.75 -17.11
CA VAL A 100 2.24 -15.00 -17.71
C VAL A 100 1.46 -14.72 -19.00
N ASP A 101 0.69 -13.64 -19.04
CA ASP A 101 -0.02 -13.21 -20.26
C ASP A 101 0.96 -12.81 -21.37
N LEU A 102 2.04 -12.10 -21.01
CA LEU A 102 3.11 -11.75 -21.94
C LEU A 102 3.86 -12.99 -22.44
N ALA A 103 4.08 -13.99 -21.59
CA ALA A 103 4.68 -15.26 -22.00
C ALA A 103 3.78 -16.00 -23.00
N PHE A 104 2.46 -15.99 -22.77
CA PHE A 104 1.49 -16.57 -23.70
C PHE A 104 1.46 -15.81 -25.03
N GLU A 105 1.51 -14.49 -25.00
CA GLU A 105 1.61 -13.68 -26.22
C GLU A 105 2.87 -14.01 -27.01
N LYS A 106 4.03 -14.11 -26.35
CA LYS A 106 5.29 -14.51 -27.00
C LYS A 106 5.18 -15.90 -27.63
N LEU A 107 4.51 -16.84 -26.97
CA LEU A 107 4.24 -18.16 -27.53
C LEU A 107 3.38 -18.05 -28.81
N LEU A 108 2.34 -17.22 -28.80
CA LEU A 108 1.52 -16.97 -30.00
C LEU A 108 2.32 -16.30 -31.12
N CYS A 109 3.19 -15.33 -30.80
CA CYS A 109 4.09 -14.71 -31.78
C CYS A 109 5.07 -15.72 -32.37
N HIS A 110 5.58 -16.67 -31.56
CA HIS A 110 6.45 -17.73 -32.05
C HIS A 110 5.72 -18.70 -33.00
N ILE A 111 4.46 -19.05 -32.69
CA ILE A 111 3.67 -20.01 -33.51
C ILE A 111 3.14 -19.36 -34.79
N PHE A 112 2.58 -18.15 -34.69
CA PHE A 112 1.84 -17.49 -35.78
C PHE A 112 2.60 -16.36 -36.48
N GLY A 113 3.73 -15.94 -35.91
CA GLY A 113 4.55 -14.82 -36.37
C GLY A 113 4.17 -13.50 -35.70
N GLU A 114 5.18 -12.72 -35.33
CA GLU A 114 5.03 -11.43 -34.65
C GLU A 114 4.23 -10.42 -35.48
N ASP A 115 4.54 -10.29 -36.78
CA ASP A 115 3.82 -9.40 -37.70
C ASP A 115 2.32 -9.70 -37.76
N PHE A 116 1.97 -10.99 -37.68
CA PHE A 116 0.58 -11.41 -37.73
C PHE A 116 -0.15 -11.03 -36.45
N ILE A 117 0.43 -11.30 -35.28
CA ILE A 117 -0.17 -10.95 -33.99
C ILE A 117 -0.34 -9.44 -33.86
N ALA A 118 0.68 -8.66 -34.23
CA ALA A 118 0.60 -7.20 -34.23
C ALA A 118 -0.52 -6.69 -35.16
N THR A 119 -0.60 -7.20 -36.39
CA THR A 119 -1.65 -6.83 -37.35
C THR A 119 -3.05 -7.25 -36.86
N PHE A 120 -3.17 -8.43 -36.24
CA PHE A 120 -4.43 -8.94 -35.70
C PHE A 120 -4.94 -8.06 -34.55
N LYS A 121 -4.06 -7.68 -33.62
CA LYS A 121 -4.40 -6.75 -32.53
C LYS A 121 -4.90 -5.42 -33.04
N ALA A 122 -4.25 -4.86 -34.07
CA ALA A 122 -4.64 -3.58 -34.65
C ALA A 122 -5.97 -3.64 -35.40
N LYS A 123 -6.21 -4.69 -36.21
CA LYS A 123 -7.40 -4.80 -37.07
C LYS A 123 -8.62 -5.41 -36.37
N ARG A 124 -8.41 -6.25 -35.35
CA ARG A 124 -9.48 -7.01 -34.66
C ARG A 124 -9.26 -7.02 -33.13
N PRO A 125 -9.26 -5.85 -32.46
CA PRO A 125 -8.98 -5.78 -31.02
C PRO A 125 -10.00 -6.53 -30.16
N ALA A 126 -11.28 -6.53 -30.53
CA ALA A 126 -12.33 -7.26 -29.79
C ALA A 126 -12.04 -8.77 -29.72
N ALA A 127 -11.62 -9.36 -30.84
CA ALA A 127 -11.27 -10.78 -30.89
C ALA A 127 -10.00 -11.10 -30.09
N TRP A 128 -9.04 -10.15 -30.01
CA TRP A 128 -7.90 -10.31 -29.13
C TRP A 128 -8.29 -10.33 -27.65
N VAL A 129 -9.25 -9.49 -27.26
CA VAL A 129 -9.81 -9.48 -25.90
C VAL A 129 -10.48 -10.83 -25.59
N ASP A 130 -11.29 -11.36 -26.49
CA ASP A 130 -11.94 -12.67 -26.31
C ASP A 130 -10.91 -13.80 -26.10
N LEU A 131 -9.83 -13.79 -26.89
CA LEU A 131 -8.72 -14.75 -26.74
C LEU A 131 -8.03 -14.60 -25.39
N THR A 132 -7.79 -13.36 -24.96
CA THR A 132 -7.14 -13.07 -23.68
C THR A 132 -8.02 -13.50 -22.50
N ILE A 133 -9.33 -13.29 -22.57
CA ILE A 133 -10.30 -13.77 -21.57
C ILE A 133 -10.33 -15.30 -21.52
N ALA A 134 -10.34 -15.95 -22.69
CA ALA A 134 -10.30 -17.41 -22.78
C ALA A 134 -9.01 -17.97 -22.16
N PHE A 135 -7.87 -17.32 -22.40
CA PHE A 135 -6.60 -17.68 -21.79
C PHE A 135 -6.60 -17.44 -20.27
N GLU A 136 -7.04 -16.26 -19.81
CA GLU A 136 -7.14 -15.91 -18.38
C GLU A 136 -7.92 -16.95 -17.58
N ALA A 137 -9.05 -17.42 -18.12
CA ALA A 137 -9.85 -18.46 -17.49
C ALA A 137 -9.09 -19.80 -17.34
N ARG A 138 -8.25 -20.16 -18.32
CA ARG A 138 -7.39 -21.36 -18.25
C ARG A 138 -6.17 -21.15 -17.36
N LYS A 139 -5.60 -19.95 -17.35
CA LYS A 139 -4.51 -19.55 -16.46
C LYS A 139 -4.91 -19.71 -15.00
N ARG A 140 -6.11 -19.26 -14.61
CA ARG A 140 -6.62 -19.45 -13.23
C ARG A 140 -6.85 -20.91 -12.87
N ALA A 141 -7.20 -21.74 -13.84
CA ALA A 141 -7.42 -23.17 -13.63
C ALA A 141 -6.13 -24.00 -13.68
N ALA A 142 -4.97 -23.42 -13.99
CA ALA A 142 -3.70 -24.13 -14.04
C ALA A 142 -3.23 -24.50 -12.62
N ALA A 143 -2.81 -25.76 -12.45
CA ALA A 143 -2.33 -26.28 -11.18
C ALA A 143 -1.21 -27.32 -11.41
N PRO A 144 -0.21 -27.41 -10.52
CA PRO A 144 0.94 -28.32 -10.69
C PRO A 144 0.56 -29.80 -10.74
N SER A 145 -0.47 -30.19 -9.99
CA SER A 145 -0.96 -31.57 -9.91
C SER A 145 -1.89 -31.97 -11.06
N ARG A 146 -2.17 -31.05 -12.00
CA ARG A 146 -3.11 -31.31 -13.09
C ARG A 146 -2.39 -32.00 -14.25
N ALA A 147 -2.69 -33.29 -14.44
CA ALA A 147 -2.25 -34.03 -15.62
C ALA A 147 -3.10 -33.74 -16.87
N SER A 148 -4.32 -33.22 -16.69
CA SER A 148 -5.23 -32.95 -17.81
C SER A 148 -4.80 -31.69 -18.58
N PRO A 149 -4.65 -31.77 -19.92
CA PRO A 149 -4.30 -30.61 -20.73
C PRO A 149 -5.44 -29.57 -20.73
N LEU A 150 -5.05 -28.30 -20.90
CA LEU A 150 -5.94 -27.15 -20.92
C LEU A 150 -6.28 -26.76 -22.37
N ASN A 151 -7.58 -26.68 -22.67
CA ASN A 151 -8.07 -26.26 -23.98
C ASN A 151 -8.41 -24.77 -23.97
N ILE A 152 -7.73 -24.00 -24.81
CA ILE A 152 -7.97 -22.57 -25.01
C ILE A 152 -8.71 -22.42 -26.35
N SER A 153 -9.86 -21.76 -26.31
CA SER A 153 -10.64 -21.48 -27.52
C SER A 153 -10.01 -20.33 -28.29
N LEU A 154 -9.70 -20.54 -29.56
CA LEU A 154 -9.35 -19.44 -30.46
C LEU A 154 -10.65 -18.87 -31.07
N PRO A 155 -10.86 -17.55 -31.04
CA PRO A 155 -12.00 -16.93 -31.69
C PRO A 155 -12.04 -17.26 -33.19
N PHE A 156 -13.22 -17.49 -33.76
CA PHE A 156 -13.37 -17.76 -35.20
C PHE A 156 -12.71 -16.67 -36.06
N SER A 157 -12.81 -15.42 -35.62
CA SER A 157 -12.18 -14.26 -36.23
C SER A 157 -10.65 -14.34 -36.26
N PHE A 158 -10.00 -15.02 -35.31
CA PHE A 158 -8.56 -15.30 -35.34
C PHE A 158 -8.23 -16.33 -36.43
N ILE A 159 -8.95 -17.44 -36.43
CA ILE A 159 -8.76 -18.56 -37.35
C ILE A 159 -8.97 -18.10 -38.81
N ASP A 160 -10.08 -17.40 -39.07
CA ASP A 160 -10.41 -16.87 -40.39
C ASP A 160 -9.39 -15.83 -40.88
N PHE A 161 -8.94 -14.95 -39.98
CA PHE A 161 -7.95 -13.92 -40.31
C PHE A 161 -6.58 -14.53 -40.63
N TYR A 162 -6.14 -15.53 -39.86
CA TYR A 162 -4.89 -16.25 -40.14
C TYR A 162 -4.91 -16.93 -41.50
N ARG A 163 -6.00 -17.65 -41.82
CA ARG A 163 -6.18 -18.31 -43.11
C ARG A 163 -6.14 -17.34 -44.28
N LYS A 164 -6.78 -16.18 -44.16
CA LYS A 164 -6.79 -15.13 -45.21
C LYS A 164 -5.43 -14.46 -45.38
N HIS A 165 -4.66 -14.27 -44.30
CA HIS A 165 -3.42 -13.50 -44.34
C HIS A 165 -2.17 -14.34 -44.65
N ARG A 166 -2.16 -15.62 -44.26
CA ARG A 166 -1.00 -16.53 -44.45
C ARG A 166 -1.28 -17.67 -45.43
N GLY A 167 -2.53 -17.84 -45.88
CA GLY A 167 -2.92 -18.90 -46.82
C GLY A 167 -2.80 -20.31 -46.26
N GLN A 168 -2.61 -20.46 -44.95
CA GLN A 168 -2.39 -21.75 -44.27
C GLN A 168 -3.34 -21.89 -43.09
N ASN A 169 -3.65 -23.13 -42.72
CA ASN A 169 -4.46 -23.44 -41.56
C ASN A 169 -3.65 -23.33 -40.28
N VAL A 170 -4.33 -23.03 -39.17
CA VAL A 170 -3.76 -22.92 -37.82
C VAL A 170 -3.06 -24.23 -37.40
N GLU A 171 -3.61 -25.39 -37.78
CA GLU A 171 -3.00 -26.70 -37.53
C GLU A 171 -1.65 -26.85 -38.24
N THR A 172 -1.54 -26.36 -39.48
CA THR A 172 -0.29 -26.40 -40.25
C THR A 172 0.78 -25.50 -39.61
N ALA A 173 0.38 -24.35 -39.08
CA ALA A 173 1.28 -23.45 -38.35
C ALA A 173 1.84 -24.11 -37.08
N LEU A 174 0.96 -24.76 -36.30
CA LEU A 174 1.34 -25.52 -35.10
C LEU A 174 2.29 -26.69 -35.40
N LYS A 175 2.08 -27.40 -36.51
CA LYS A 175 3.00 -28.46 -36.95
C LYS A 175 4.37 -27.92 -37.38
N LYS A 176 4.40 -26.73 -37.98
CA LYS A 176 5.63 -26.07 -38.45
C LYS A 176 6.46 -25.46 -37.32
N SER A 177 5.82 -24.97 -36.26
CA SER A 177 6.51 -24.32 -35.15
C SER A 177 7.27 -25.30 -34.23
N ASN A 178 7.12 -26.62 -34.43
CA ASN A 178 7.80 -27.68 -33.65
C ASN A 178 7.58 -27.59 -32.12
N VAL A 179 6.48 -26.96 -31.70
CA VAL A 179 6.11 -26.81 -30.29
C VAL A 179 5.35 -28.07 -29.84
N ASN A 180 6.09 -29.12 -29.46
CA ASN A 180 5.54 -30.45 -29.17
C ASN A 180 4.45 -30.49 -28.09
N PHE A 181 4.43 -29.47 -27.22
CA PHE A 181 3.60 -29.37 -26.04
C PHE A 181 2.30 -28.57 -26.25
N VAL A 182 2.07 -28.03 -27.46
CA VAL A 182 0.83 -27.37 -27.88
C VAL A 182 0.27 -28.06 -29.12
N LYS A 183 -0.97 -28.57 -29.04
CA LYS A 183 -1.62 -29.31 -30.13
C LYS A 183 -2.91 -28.64 -30.57
N TRP A 184 -3.29 -28.85 -31.83
CA TRP A 184 -4.61 -28.49 -32.33
C TRP A 184 -5.62 -29.59 -31.97
N SER A 185 -6.72 -29.21 -31.31
CA SER A 185 -7.83 -30.12 -31.03
C SER A 185 -8.73 -30.24 -32.27
N SER A 186 -9.32 -31.42 -32.48
CA SER A 186 -10.34 -31.66 -33.51
C SER A 186 -11.58 -30.76 -33.36
N GLN A 187 -11.80 -30.20 -32.17
CA GLN A 187 -12.85 -29.24 -31.86
C GLN A 187 -12.47 -27.78 -32.17
N GLY A 188 -11.32 -27.53 -32.80
CA GLY A 188 -10.88 -26.18 -33.16
C GLY A 188 -10.29 -25.36 -31.99
N MET A 189 -9.72 -26.04 -31.00
CA MET A 189 -9.15 -25.42 -29.80
C MET A 189 -7.63 -25.66 -29.70
N LEU A 190 -6.93 -24.73 -29.08
CA LEU A 190 -5.53 -24.87 -28.71
C LEU A 190 -5.41 -25.72 -27.44
N ARG A 191 -4.89 -26.94 -27.56
CA ARG A 191 -4.69 -27.87 -26.44
C ARG A 191 -3.27 -27.73 -25.91
N MET A 192 -3.14 -27.13 -24.74
CA MET A 192 -1.88 -26.97 -24.04
C MET A 192 -1.69 -28.09 -23.02
N SER A 193 -0.53 -28.74 -23.07
CA SER A 193 -0.12 -29.69 -22.03
C SER A 193 0.15 -28.99 -20.69
N SER A 194 0.26 -29.78 -19.61
CA SER A 194 0.55 -29.23 -18.28
C SER A 194 1.95 -28.62 -18.22
N GLU A 195 2.89 -29.22 -18.96
CA GLU A 195 4.27 -28.77 -19.12
C GLU A 195 4.32 -27.43 -19.84
N ALA A 196 3.58 -27.28 -20.95
CA ALA A 196 3.46 -26.02 -21.68
C ALA A 196 2.94 -24.90 -20.80
N MET A 197 1.87 -25.19 -20.05
CA MET A 197 1.27 -24.23 -19.14
C MET A 197 2.24 -23.89 -18.01
N SER A 198 2.98 -24.86 -17.49
CA SER A 198 4.00 -24.61 -16.47
C SER A 198 5.12 -23.70 -16.99
N GLU A 199 5.60 -23.93 -18.23
CA GLU A 199 6.64 -23.13 -18.87
C GLU A 199 6.24 -21.66 -19.01
N LEU A 200 4.97 -21.36 -19.31
CA LEU A 200 4.46 -19.98 -19.34
C LEU A 200 4.58 -19.26 -17.98
N PHE A 201 4.47 -20.00 -16.88
CA PHE A 201 4.55 -19.43 -15.53
C PHE A 201 5.99 -19.34 -15.00
N GLN A 202 6.89 -20.22 -15.46
CA GLN A 202 8.25 -20.34 -14.92
C GLN A 202 9.02 -19.02 -14.88
N PRO A 203 9.05 -18.17 -15.93
CA PRO A 203 9.80 -16.92 -15.90
C PRO A 203 9.31 -15.98 -14.79
N THR A 204 7.99 -15.83 -14.66
CA THR A 204 7.38 -14.96 -13.66
C THR A 204 7.56 -15.51 -12.24
N ILE A 205 7.32 -16.82 -12.04
CA ILE A 205 7.49 -17.46 -10.73
C ILE A 205 8.94 -17.39 -10.27
N SER A 206 9.90 -17.69 -11.15
CA SER A 206 11.33 -17.65 -10.83
C SER A 206 11.78 -16.26 -10.39
N GLN A 207 11.29 -15.21 -11.08
CA GLN A 207 11.56 -13.83 -10.69
C GLN A 207 10.98 -13.50 -9.31
N ILE A 208 9.75 -13.92 -9.02
CA ILE A 208 9.11 -13.71 -7.72
C ILE A 208 9.89 -14.42 -6.60
N ILE A 209 10.25 -15.69 -6.80
CA ILE A 209 11.02 -16.46 -5.81
C ILE A 209 12.37 -15.80 -5.57
N LYS A 210 13.13 -15.48 -6.63
CA LYS A 210 14.41 -14.79 -6.48
C LYS A 210 14.27 -13.51 -5.68
N HIS A 211 13.24 -12.73 -5.96
CA HIS A 211 13.03 -11.47 -5.27
C HIS A 211 12.68 -11.65 -3.79
N ILE A 212 11.82 -12.63 -3.45
CA ILE A 212 11.52 -12.96 -2.05
C ILE A 212 12.80 -13.42 -1.33
N ASP A 213 13.62 -14.24 -1.97
CA ASP A 213 14.90 -14.71 -1.43
C ASP A 213 15.87 -13.55 -1.15
N ASP A 214 16.01 -12.62 -2.10
CA ASP A 214 16.83 -11.41 -1.94
C ASP A 214 16.33 -10.53 -0.78
N LEU A 215 15.01 -10.46 -0.54
CA LEU A 215 14.44 -9.73 0.59
C LEU A 215 14.68 -10.43 1.93
N LEU A 216 14.55 -11.76 1.98
CA LEU A 216 14.80 -12.53 3.21
C LEU A 216 16.26 -12.52 3.66
N LYS A 217 17.19 -12.23 2.73
CA LYS A 217 18.63 -12.06 3.02
C LYS A 217 18.96 -10.72 3.66
N LYS A 218 18.05 -9.74 3.64
CA LYS A 218 18.28 -8.42 4.23
C LYS A 218 18.30 -8.48 5.76
N PRO A 219 19.23 -7.79 6.45
CA PRO A 219 19.38 -7.87 7.90
C PRO A 219 18.13 -7.39 8.67
N GLU A 220 17.36 -6.45 8.11
CA GLU A 220 16.12 -5.94 8.71
C GLU A 220 15.00 -7.01 8.75
N VAL A 221 15.11 -8.00 7.88
CA VAL A 221 14.07 -8.98 7.50
C VAL A 221 14.46 -10.38 7.98
N GLN A 222 15.66 -10.53 8.54
CA GLN A 222 16.18 -11.79 9.04
C GLN A 222 15.33 -12.32 10.21
N GLY A 223 15.14 -13.64 10.26
CA GLY A 223 14.42 -14.31 11.35
C GLY A 223 12.88 -14.26 11.27
N ILE A 224 12.31 -13.98 10.09
CA ILE A 224 10.86 -14.12 9.88
C ILE A 224 10.41 -15.55 10.06
N LYS A 225 9.33 -15.74 10.83
CA LYS A 225 8.68 -17.03 11.07
C LYS A 225 7.50 -17.30 10.14
N PHE A 226 6.88 -16.27 9.60
CA PHE A 226 5.63 -16.37 8.82
C PHE A 226 5.70 -15.57 7.53
N LEU A 227 5.22 -16.13 6.42
CA LEU A 227 5.14 -15.48 5.12
C LEU A 227 3.69 -15.51 4.62
N PHE A 228 2.97 -14.40 4.66
CA PHE A 228 1.61 -14.34 4.12
C PHE A 228 1.66 -14.11 2.62
N LEU A 229 0.99 -14.93 1.82
CA LEU A 229 0.87 -14.73 0.38
C LEU A 229 -0.53 -14.18 0.07
N VAL A 230 -0.63 -12.91 -0.32
CA VAL A 230 -1.92 -12.23 -0.58
C VAL A 230 -1.96 -11.58 -1.95
N GLY A 231 -3.15 -11.18 -2.45
CA GLY A 231 -3.33 -10.53 -3.74
C GLY A 231 -3.86 -11.45 -4.85
N GLY A 232 -4.23 -10.87 -6.00
CA GLY A 232 -4.96 -11.59 -7.04
C GLY A 232 -4.15 -12.73 -7.67
N PHE A 233 -2.84 -12.55 -7.89
CA PHE A 233 -2.01 -13.61 -8.47
C PHE A 233 -1.68 -14.73 -7.46
N ALA A 234 -1.78 -14.43 -6.16
CA ALA A 234 -1.60 -15.41 -5.10
C ALA A 234 -2.71 -16.47 -5.06
N GLU A 235 -3.81 -16.30 -5.81
CA GLU A 235 -4.81 -17.36 -6.03
C GLU A 235 -4.30 -18.48 -6.95
N SER A 236 -3.21 -18.25 -7.71
CA SER A 236 -2.64 -19.25 -8.60
C SER A 236 -2.03 -20.42 -7.83
N ALA A 237 -2.56 -21.63 -8.04
CA ALA A 237 -2.00 -22.85 -7.47
C ALA A 237 -0.55 -23.10 -7.89
N MET A 238 -0.17 -22.68 -9.10
CA MET A 238 1.22 -22.75 -9.58
C MET A 238 2.16 -21.92 -8.70
N LEU A 239 1.78 -20.68 -8.41
CA LEU A 239 2.58 -19.79 -7.58
C LEU A 239 2.60 -20.22 -6.11
N GLN A 240 1.44 -20.60 -5.56
CA GLN A 240 1.35 -21.08 -4.19
C GLN A 240 2.29 -22.27 -3.95
N HIS A 241 2.27 -23.26 -4.84
CA HIS A 241 3.14 -24.42 -4.75
C HIS A 241 4.62 -24.05 -4.83
N ALA A 242 4.99 -23.18 -5.77
CA ALA A 242 6.38 -22.79 -5.96
C ALA A 242 6.93 -21.97 -4.77
N VAL A 243 6.13 -21.06 -4.20
CA VAL A 243 6.49 -20.31 -2.98
C VAL A 243 6.60 -21.23 -1.76
N GLN A 244 5.66 -22.16 -1.60
CA GLN A 244 5.72 -23.15 -0.52
C GLN A 244 6.94 -24.07 -0.64
N ALA A 245 7.27 -24.52 -1.85
CA ALA A 245 8.45 -25.35 -2.09
C ALA A 245 9.76 -24.61 -1.80
N ALA A 246 9.85 -23.34 -2.20
CA ALA A 246 11.05 -22.53 -2.01
C ALA A 246 11.26 -22.08 -0.55
N PHE A 247 10.20 -21.67 0.15
CA PHE A 247 10.32 -21.01 1.45
C PHE A 247 9.69 -21.77 2.62
N GLY A 248 8.93 -22.84 2.38
CA GLY A 248 8.34 -23.67 3.42
C GLY A 248 9.34 -24.21 4.46
N PRO A 249 10.59 -24.58 4.09
CA PRO A 249 11.61 -24.96 5.05
C PRO A 249 12.11 -23.81 5.95
N THR A 250 12.11 -22.58 5.42
CA THR A 250 12.68 -21.40 6.08
C THR A 250 11.65 -20.67 6.94
N CYS A 251 10.41 -20.57 6.47
CA CYS A 251 9.32 -19.89 7.17
C CYS A 251 7.95 -20.51 6.86
N ARG A 252 6.99 -20.32 7.75
CA ARG A 252 5.63 -20.82 7.57
C ARG A 252 4.88 -19.95 6.58
N VAL A 253 4.68 -20.45 5.37
CA VAL A 253 3.86 -19.81 4.33
C VAL A 253 2.38 -19.93 4.69
N ILE A 254 1.68 -18.80 4.81
CA ILE A 254 0.25 -18.70 5.10
C ILE A 254 -0.46 -18.11 3.88
N ILE A 255 -1.46 -18.82 3.37
CA ILE A 255 -2.31 -18.36 2.28
C ILE A 255 -3.72 -18.19 2.87
N PRO A 256 -4.21 -16.96 3.04
CA PRO A 256 -5.54 -16.71 3.60
C PRO A 256 -6.67 -17.24 2.71
N GLN A 257 -7.85 -17.43 3.27
CA GLN A 257 -9.07 -17.68 2.49
C GLN A 257 -9.48 -16.39 1.76
N ASP A 258 -9.96 -16.51 0.52
CA ASP A 258 -10.26 -15.39 -0.37
C ASP A 258 -9.06 -14.43 -0.54
N VAL A 259 -7.96 -14.98 -1.07
CA VAL A 259 -6.66 -14.30 -1.19
C VAL A 259 -6.78 -12.95 -1.92
N GLY A 260 -7.58 -12.89 -2.99
CA GLY A 260 -7.83 -11.64 -3.73
C GLY A 260 -8.61 -10.58 -2.95
N LEU A 261 -9.41 -10.96 -1.96
CA LEU A 261 -10.20 -10.04 -1.12
C LEU A 261 -9.55 -9.73 0.23
N THR A 262 -8.45 -10.41 0.58
CA THR A 262 -7.84 -10.33 1.91
C THR A 262 -7.45 -8.89 2.29
N ILE A 263 -6.88 -8.13 1.36
CA ILE A 263 -6.49 -6.73 1.59
C ILE A 263 -7.73 -5.86 1.87
N LEU A 264 -8.78 -6.02 1.07
CA LEU A 264 -10.04 -5.29 1.23
C LEU A 264 -10.71 -5.62 2.55
N LYS A 265 -10.78 -6.91 2.92
CA LYS A 265 -11.33 -7.35 4.21
C LYS A 265 -10.54 -6.74 5.37
N GLY A 266 -9.21 -6.73 5.29
CA GLY A 266 -8.36 -6.08 6.28
C GLY A 266 -8.63 -4.58 6.41
N ALA A 267 -8.83 -3.87 5.29
CA ALA A 267 -9.17 -2.45 5.28
C ALA A 267 -10.55 -2.18 5.91
N VAL A 268 -11.56 -3.00 5.60
CA VAL A 268 -12.90 -2.88 6.20
C VAL A 268 -12.85 -3.12 7.71
N LEU A 269 -12.15 -4.17 8.16
CA LEU A 269 -11.97 -4.45 9.59
C LEU A 269 -11.26 -3.29 10.30
N PHE A 270 -10.23 -2.72 9.67
CA PHE A 270 -9.54 -1.55 10.21
C PHE A 270 -10.44 -0.30 10.26
N GLY A 271 -11.32 -0.11 9.27
CA GLY A 271 -12.29 0.99 9.27
C GLY A 271 -13.38 0.84 10.34
N LEU A 272 -13.80 -0.41 10.63
CA LEU A 272 -14.77 -0.71 11.68
C LEU A 272 -14.17 -0.51 13.08
N ASP A 273 -12.93 -0.95 13.27
CA ASP A 273 -12.20 -0.78 14.53
C ASP A 273 -10.74 -0.40 14.26
N PRO A 274 -10.42 0.90 14.24
CA PRO A 274 -9.05 1.37 14.10
C PRO A 274 -8.13 0.96 15.26
N THR A 275 -8.69 0.50 16.39
CA THR A 275 -7.92 0.13 17.58
C THR A 275 -7.18 -1.21 17.46
N ILE A 276 -7.52 -2.00 16.43
CA ILE A 276 -6.85 -3.27 16.10
C ILE A 276 -5.34 -3.07 15.91
N VAL A 277 -4.92 -1.93 15.34
CA VAL A 277 -3.50 -1.60 15.15
C VAL A 277 -3.00 -0.76 16.32
N ARG A 278 -2.61 -1.43 17.41
CA ARG A 278 -2.24 -0.79 18.68
C ARG A 278 -0.92 -0.02 18.68
N VAL A 279 0.02 -0.40 17.81
CA VAL A 279 1.36 0.18 17.73
C VAL A 279 1.73 0.38 16.28
N ARG A 280 2.31 1.54 15.97
CA ARG A 280 2.82 1.92 14.65
C ARG A 280 4.26 2.37 14.79
N ARG A 281 5.05 2.27 13.72
CA ARG A 281 6.36 2.92 13.67
C ARG A 281 6.26 4.24 12.93
N SER A 282 6.90 5.26 13.47
CA SER A 282 6.96 6.56 12.82
C SER A 282 7.75 6.45 11.51
N PRO A 283 7.18 6.82 10.35
CA PRO A 283 7.88 6.73 9.07
C PRO A 283 9.01 7.76 8.93
N LEU A 284 8.97 8.82 9.74
CA LEU A 284 9.91 9.93 9.73
C LEU A 284 10.21 10.34 11.17
N THR A 285 11.33 11.02 11.36
CA THR A 285 11.60 11.79 12.57
C THR A 285 10.78 13.06 12.51
N TYR A 286 9.95 13.34 13.52
CA TYR A 286 9.17 14.57 13.62
C TYR A 286 9.64 15.43 14.78
N GLY A 287 9.68 16.73 14.56
CA GLY A 287 10.14 17.68 15.56
C GLY A 287 9.72 19.11 15.25
N VAL A 288 10.19 20.02 16.08
CA VAL A 288 9.95 21.47 15.92
C VAL A 288 11.26 22.23 15.94
N GLY A 289 11.29 23.37 15.25
CA GLY A 289 12.43 24.27 15.28
C GLY A 289 12.43 25.12 16.54
N VAL A 290 13.52 25.06 17.32
CA VAL A 290 13.63 25.74 18.62
C VAL A 290 14.88 26.59 18.74
N LEU A 291 14.81 27.57 19.62
CA LEU A 291 15.95 28.33 20.10
C LEU A 291 16.36 27.77 21.47
N ASN A 292 17.58 27.26 21.61
CA ASN A 292 18.09 26.74 22.88
C ASN A 292 19.37 27.47 23.31
N LYS A 293 19.84 27.25 24.55
CA LYS A 293 21.09 27.83 25.03
C LYS A 293 22.27 27.33 24.18
N PHE A 294 23.13 28.25 23.76
CA PHE A 294 24.34 27.89 23.03
C PHE A 294 25.37 27.25 23.98
N VAL A 295 25.98 26.16 23.55
CA VAL A 295 27.05 25.47 24.28
C VAL A 295 28.28 25.43 23.39
N GLU A 296 29.35 26.09 23.85
CA GLU A 296 30.64 26.13 23.15
C GLU A 296 31.19 24.70 22.99
N GLY A 297 31.71 24.37 21.81
CA GLY A 297 32.23 23.04 21.48
C GLY A 297 31.18 22.02 21.04
N LYS A 298 29.89 22.22 21.35
CA LYS A 298 28.79 21.39 20.84
C LYS A 298 28.09 22.00 19.63
N HIS A 299 27.82 23.30 19.67
CA HIS A 299 27.10 24.00 18.60
C HIS A 299 28.08 24.76 17.70
N PRO A 300 27.85 24.78 16.38
CA PRO A 300 28.69 25.52 15.45
C PRO A 300 28.50 27.02 15.67
N ARG A 301 29.60 27.79 15.62
CA ARG A 301 29.59 29.23 15.90
C ARG A 301 28.71 30.04 14.95
N GLU A 302 28.47 29.54 13.74
CA GLU A 302 27.56 30.17 12.76
C GLU A 302 26.10 30.21 13.23
N LYS A 303 25.71 29.33 14.17
CA LYS A 303 24.36 29.28 14.76
C LYS A 303 24.26 30.07 16.07
N LEU A 304 25.33 30.75 16.49
CA LEU A 304 25.36 31.56 17.70
C LEU A 304 24.57 32.86 17.48
N LEU A 305 23.57 33.07 18.33
CA LEU A 305 22.82 34.31 18.44
C LEU A 305 23.01 34.90 19.83
N VAL A 306 23.73 36.01 19.92
CA VAL A 306 23.89 36.77 21.17
C VAL A 306 22.73 37.74 21.30
N LYS A 307 21.93 37.60 22.36
CA LYS A 307 20.79 38.48 22.62
C LYS A 307 20.63 38.72 24.11
N GLU A 308 20.53 40.00 24.51
CA GLU A 308 20.35 40.43 25.91
C GLU A 308 21.41 39.81 26.85
N GLY A 309 22.68 39.76 26.39
CA GLY A 309 23.79 39.19 27.15
C GLY A 309 23.78 37.66 27.29
N LYS A 310 22.86 36.96 26.59
CA LYS A 310 22.77 35.50 26.57
C LYS A 310 23.09 34.94 25.19
N ASN A 311 23.80 33.81 25.17
CA ASN A 311 24.17 33.10 23.96
C ASN A 311 23.12 32.01 23.67
N TRP A 312 22.47 32.12 22.51
CA TRP A 312 21.46 31.19 22.03
C TRP A 312 21.93 30.49 20.76
N CYS A 313 21.47 29.27 20.53
CA CYS A 313 21.66 28.53 19.30
C CYS A 313 20.34 28.51 18.53
N THR A 314 20.38 29.01 17.29
CA THR A 314 19.23 28.98 16.38
C THR A 314 19.10 27.62 15.70
N ASP A 315 17.92 27.40 15.11
CA ASP A 315 17.66 26.31 14.17
C ASP A 315 17.81 24.89 14.74
N ILE A 316 17.69 24.70 16.06
CA ILE A 316 17.77 23.34 16.63
C ILE A 316 16.51 22.57 16.25
N PHE A 317 16.70 21.34 15.79
CA PHE A 317 15.62 20.38 15.56
C PHE A 317 15.36 19.62 16.87
N GLU A 318 14.29 19.97 17.57
CA GLU A 318 13.89 19.23 18.77
C GLU A 318 12.91 18.11 18.41
N LYS A 319 13.36 16.86 18.59
CA LYS A 319 12.60 15.66 18.23
C LYS A 319 11.48 15.38 19.22
N PHE A 320 10.29 15.11 18.68
CA PHE A 320 9.16 14.53 19.41
C PHE A 320 9.13 13.01 19.23
N VAL A 321 9.38 12.53 18.02
CA VAL A 321 9.46 11.11 17.70
C VAL A 321 10.55 10.89 16.65
N SER A 322 11.25 9.77 16.76
CA SER A 322 12.31 9.39 15.82
C SER A 322 11.76 8.48 14.73
N VAL A 323 12.38 8.47 13.55
CA VAL A 323 12.10 7.46 12.52
C VAL A 323 12.23 6.07 13.14
N ASP A 324 11.32 5.17 12.76
CA ASP A 324 11.23 3.83 13.32
C ASP A 324 10.99 3.79 14.84
N GLN A 325 10.66 4.88 15.53
CA GLN A 325 10.20 4.77 16.90
C GLN A 325 8.82 4.11 16.92
N SER A 326 8.64 3.13 17.80
CA SER A 326 7.33 2.50 18.04
C SER A 326 6.46 3.45 18.86
N VAL A 327 5.25 3.69 18.38
CA VAL A 327 4.29 4.63 18.95
C VAL A 327 2.95 3.94 19.15
N ALA A 328 2.42 3.98 20.36
CA ALA A 328 1.12 3.39 20.68
C ALA A 328 -0.04 4.29 20.23
N LEU A 329 -1.22 3.69 20.04
CA LEU A 329 -2.45 4.42 19.81
C LEU A 329 -2.72 5.42 20.93
N GLY A 330 -2.89 6.69 20.58
CA GLY A 330 -3.19 7.77 21.52
C GLY A 330 -1.98 8.26 22.31
N GLU A 331 -0.76 7.80 22.00
CA GLU A 331 0.45 8.28 22.64
C GLU A 331 0.65 9.77 22.33
N VAL A 332 0.82 10.56 23.38
CA VAL A 332 1.02 12.00 23.29
C VAL A 332 2.42 12.34 23.80
N VAL A 333 3.26 12.87 22.92
CA VAL A 333 4.56 13.42 23.31
C VAL A 333 4.40 14.91 23.55
N GLN A 334 4.74 15.36 24.77
CA GLN A 334 4.63 16.75 25.19
C GLN A 334 6.00 17.38 25.41
N ARG A 335 6.12 18.65 25.03
CA ARG A 335 7.28 19.50 25.31
C ARG A 335 6.81 20.90 25.72
N SER A 336 7.57 21.52 26.60
CA SER A 336 7.26 22.84 27.16
C SER A 336 8.26 23.87 26.65
N TYR A 337 7.72 24.97 26.14
CA TYR A 337 8.46 26.07 25.54
C TYR A 337 8.16 27.36 26.26
N CYS A 338 9.02 28.35 26.06
CA CYS A 338 8.81 29.70 26.54
C CYS A 338 8.96 30.69 25.39
N PRO A 339 8.18 31.80 25.36
CA PRO A 339 8.36 32.83 24.36
C PRO A 339 9.79 33.37 24.32
N ALA A 340 10.28 33.68 23.12
CA ALA A 340 11.64 34.19 22.91
C ALA A 340 11.81 35.65 23.35
N ARG A 341 10.71 36.40 23.49
CA ARG A 341 10.68 37.79 23.97
C ARG A 341 9.62 37.96 25.06
N PRO A 342 9.93 38.67 26.16
CA PRO A 342 8.90 39.17 27.07
C PRO A 342 7.87 40.01 26.30
N GLY A 343 6.58 39.83 26.58
CA GLY A 343 5.51 40.58 25.92
C GLY A 343 5.18 40.17 24.48
N GLN A 344 5.78 39.08 23.95
CA GLN A 344 5.45 38.57 22.62
C GLN A 344 3.95 38.22 22.51
N ARG A 345 3.27 38.81 21.51
CA ARG A 345 1.81 38.67 21.29
C ARG A 345 1.41 37.54 20.35
N LYS A 346 2.37 36.91 19.68
CA LYS A 346 2.13 35.79 18.76
C LYS A 346 3.34 34.86 18.76
N THR A 347 3.12 33.56 18.93
CA THR A 347 4.16 32.53 18.82
C THR A 347 3.84 31.60 17.67
N ILE A 348 4.83 31.35 16.82
CA ILE A 348 4.71 30.46 15.67
C ILE A 348 5.59 29.24 15.95
N ILE A 349 5.00 28.06 15.86
CA ILE A 349 5.68 26.77 16.00
C ILE A 349 5.70 26.12 14.62
N ASN A 350 6.89 26.03 14.04
CA ASN A 350 7.09 25.34 12.76
C ASN A 350 7.40 23.86 13.05
N ILE A 351 6.70 22.98 12.34
CA ILE A 351 6.82 21.53 12.49
C ILE A 351 7.60 21.01 11.29
N TYR A 352 8.61 20.18 11.56
CA TYR A 352 9.53 19.65 10.58
C TYR A 352 9.57 18.12 10.65
N CYS A 353 9.96 17.51 9.55
CA CYS A 353 10.21 16.08 9.49
C CYS A 353 11.43 15.74 8.63
N CYS A 354 12.02 14.58 8.88
CA CYS A 354 13.18 14.06 8.16
C CYS A 354 13.13 12.52 8.09
N ALA A 355 13.76 11.94 7.08
CA ALA A 355 13.86 10.50 6.90
C ALA A 355 14.92 9.83 7.80
N THR A 356 15.82 10.61 8.39
CA THR A 356 16.92 10.08 9.21
C THR A 356 16.78 10.48 10.68
N ASP A 357 17.53 9.82 11.55
CA ASP A 357 17.57 10.12 12.99
C ASP A 357 18.84 10.90 13.40
N ASP A 358 19.81 11.12 12.53
CA ASP A 358 21.05 11.85 12.84
C ASP A 358 20.90 13.38 12.78
N VAL A 359 19.67 13.86 12.60
CA VAL A 359 19.33 15.28 12.46
C VAL A 359 19.48 16.05 13.77
N VAL A 360 20.16 17.19 13.72
CA VAL A 360 20.37 18.09 14.86
C VAL A 360 19.78 19.48 14.60
N TYR A 361 19.77 19.95 13.36
CA TYR A 361 19.30 21.27 12.97
C TYR A 361 18.21 21.22 11.91
N ILE A 362 17.32 22.21 11.91
CA ILE A 362 16.27 22.34 10.88
C ILE A 362 16.83 22.70 9.49
N THR A 363 18.10 23.09 9.43
CA THR A 363 18.84 23.38 8.19
C THR A 363 19.62 22.17 7.67
N ASP A 364 19.60 21.04 8.38
CA ASP A 364 20.31 19.84 7.94
C ASP A 364 19.69 19.29 6.64
N PRO A 365 20.50 18.66 5.78
CA PRO A 365 20.02 18.06 4.54
C PRO A 365 18.86 17.07 4.79
N GLY A 366 17.80 17.17 3.99
CA GLY A 366 16.65 16.27 4.09
C GLY A 366 15.60 16.66 5.13
N VAL A 367 15.83 17.72 5.92
CA VAL A 367 14.78 18.28 6.79
C VAL A 367 13.81 19.11 5.97
N ARG A 368 12.51 18.82 6.09
CA ARG A 368 11.43 19.57 5.43
C ARG A 368 10.42 20.09 6.44
N LYS A 369 9.92 21.29 6.18
CA LYS A 369 8.80 21.85 6.95
C LYS A 369 7.50 21.17 6.49
N CYS A 370 6.74 20.63 7.45
CA CYS A 370 5.49 19.90 7.17
C CYS A 370 4.26 20.53 7.84
N GLY A 371 4.43 21.50 8.74
CA GLY A 371 3.31 22.17 9.39
C GLY A 371 3.69 23.47 10.07
N THR A 372 2.68 24.27 10.41
CA THR A 372 2.85 25.49 11.22
C THR A 372 1.65 25.66 12.14
N ILE A 373 1.91 25.96 13.41
CA ILE A 373 0.89 26.38 14.37
C ILE A 373 1.19 27.80 14.79
N SER A 374 0.15 28.64 14.84
CA SER A 374 0.25 30.00 15.34
C SER A 374 -0.63 30.15 16.57
N LEU A 375 -0.02 30.50 17.70
CA LEU A 375 -0.70 30.77 18.96
C LEU A 375 -0.64 32.27 19.26
N GLU A 376 -1.81 32.90 19.37
CA GLU A 376 -1.93 34.27 19.83
C GLU A 376 -1.80 34.33 21.35
N LEU A 377 -0.93 35.23 21.78
CA LEU A 377 -0.53 35.41 23.16
C LEU A 377 -1.11 36.73 23.65
N GLU A 378 -2.08 36.67 24.57
CA GLU A 378 -2.65 37.89 25.16
C GLU A 378 -1.59 38.72 25.87
N ALA A 379 -1.73 40.05 25.76
CA ALA A 379 -0.84 41.02 26.37
C ALA A 379 -0.92 40.93 27.90
N LEU A 380 0.16 41.28 28.58
CA LEU A 380 0.15 41.50 30.02
C LEU A 380 -0.78 42.69 30.30
N GLY A 381 -2.02 42.42 30.68
CA GLY A 381 -2.92 43.46 31.19
C GLY A 381 -2.56 43.75 32.65
N ASP A 382 -2.46 45.05 32.98
CA ASP A 382 -2.44 45.55 34.35
C ASP A 382 -3.72 45.11 35.08
N ALA A 383 -3.67 43.96 35.74
CA ALA A 383 -4.71 43.53 36.66
C ALA A 383 -4.09 42.64 37.74
N GLY A 384 -3.58 43.28 38.79
CA GLY A 384 -3.68 42.86 40.20
C GLY A 384 -3.25 41.45 40.62
N SER A 385 -2.60 40.66 39.77
CA SER A 385 -2.13 39.31 40.14
C SER A 385 -0.63 39.33 40.43
N PRO A 386 -0.19 38.85 41.61
CA PRO A 386 1.22 38.87 41.98
C PRO A 386 2.00 37.95 41.04
N ALA A 387 3.21 38.40 40.68
CA ALA A 387 4.15 37.74 39.79
C ALA A 387 4.09 36.20 39.84
N ARG A 388 3.71 35.54 38.73
CA ARG A 388 3.80 34.08 38.62
C ARG A 388 4.37 33.66 37.26
N GLY A 389 5.68 33.44 37.26
CA GLY A 389 6.38 32.52 36.36
C GLY A 389 6.63 33.01 34.93
N ARG A 390 7.66 32.40 34.32
CA ARG A 390 7.91 32.50 32.87
C ARG A 390 6.71 31.88 32.14
N ARG A 391 6.12 32.59 31.17
CA ARG A 391 4.97 32.07 30.39
C ARG A 391 5.36 30.76 29.69
N GLU A 392 4.56 29.73 29.90
CA GLU A 392 4.81 28.38 29.37
C GLU A 392 3.81 28.05 28.26
N ILE A 393 4.35 27.60 27.13
CA ILE A 393 3.59 27.09 25.98
C ILE A 393 3.86 25.60 25.90
N ARG A 394 2.83 24.79 26.09
CA ARG A 394 2.92 23.34 25.95
C ARG A 394 2.55 22.95 24.53
N ALA A 395 3.49 22.40 23.78
CA ALA A 395 3.18 21.76 22.50
C ALA A 395 3.11 20.24 22.70
N SER A 396 2.07 19.64 22.11
CA SER A 396 1.84 18.20 22.17
C SER A 396 1.62 17.66 20.78
N MET A 397 2.30 16.57 20.44
CA MET A 397 2.04 15.78 19.24
C MET A 397 1.41 14.46 19.67
N GLN A 398 0.20 14.20 19.18
CA GLN A 398 -0.48 12.93 19.36
C GLN A 398 -0.27 12.07 18.12
N PHE A 399 0.18 10.86 18.38
CA PHE A 399 0.52 9.86 17.37
C PHE A 399 -0.36 8.61 17.54
N GLY A 400 -0.32 7.73 16.54
CA GLY A 400 -1.05 6.46 16.54
C GLY A 400 -2.32 6.48 15.69
N ASP A 401 -2.98 7.63 15.53
CA ASP A 401 -4.08 7.79 14.57
C ASP A 401 -3.58 7.76 13.11
N THR A 402 -4.49 7.82 12.13
CA THR A 402 -4.16 7.97 10.70
C THR A 402 -3.48 9.30 10.38
N GLU A 403 -3.64 10.30 11.25
CA GLU A 403 -3.08 11.65 11.13
C GLU A 403 -2.31 12.01 12.41
N ILE A 404 -1.28 12.85 12.27
CA ILE A 404 -0.57 13.39 13.44
C ILE A 404 -1.27 14.68 13.85
N LYS A 405 -1.82 14.69 15.07
CA LYS A 405 -2.47 15.86 15.65
C LYS A 405 -1.46 16.65 16.46
N VAL A 406 -1.23 17.90 16.07
CA VAL A 406 -0.32 18.79 16.78
C VAL A 406 -1.13 19.89 17.45
N THR A 407 -0.87 20.09 18.75
CA THR A 407 -1.59 21.05 19.58
C THR A 407 -0.59 21.95 20.30
N ALA A 408 -0.94 23.22 20.47
CA ALA A 408 -0.18 24.15 21.31
C ALA A 408 -1.13 24.87 22.25
N MET A 409 -0.78 24.89 23.54
CA MET A 409 -1.59 25.45 24.61
C MET A 409 -0.76 26.46 25.41
N ASP A 410 -1.29 27.66 25.61
CA ASP A 410 -0.77 28.60 26.60
C ASP A 410 -1.29 28.20 27.99
N ILE A 411 -0.42 27.75 28.87
CA ILE A 411 -0.81 27.19 30.19
C ILE A 411 -1.49 28.25 31.07
N ARG A 412 -1.16 29.53 30.87
CA ARG A 412 -1.73 30.62 31.66
C ARG A 412 -3.16 30.96 31.28
N THR A 413 -3.48 30.95 29.99
CA THR A 413 -4.82 31.33 29.47
C THR A 413 -5.68 30.12 29.12
N SER A 414 -5.11 28.91 29.13
CA SER A 414 -5.70 27.68 28.62
C SER A 414 -6.12 27.75 27.14
N LYS A 415 -5.70 28.79 26.42
CA LYS A 415 -6.00 28.96 25.00
C LYS A 415 -5.22 27.93 24.20
N THR A 416 -5.94 27.14 23.43
CA THR A 416 -5.38 26.01 22.67
C THR A 416 -5.62 26.22 21.18
N VAL A 417 -4.58 25.99 20.39
CA VAL A 417 -4.66 25.94 18.93
C VAL A 417 -4.24 24.54 18.46
N ARG A 418 -4.82 24.09 17.35
CA ARG A 418 -4.58 22.76 16.81
C ARG A 418 -4.28 22.86 15.31
N ALA A 419 -3.37 22.03 14.85
CA ALA A 419 -3.18 21.75 13.44
C ALA A 419 -3.11 20.23 13.24
N THR A 420 -3.61 19.78 12.10
CA THR A 420 -3.49 18.41 11.66
C THR A 420 -2.47 18.38 10.53
N ILE A 421 -1.55 17.42 10.57
CA ILE A 421 -0.62 17.19 9.46
C ILE A 421 -1.16 16.01 8.67
N ASP A 422 -1.63 16.28 7.45
CA ASP A 422 -1.99 15.26 6.47
C ASP A 422 -0.73 14.86 5.68
N PHE A 423 -0.53 13.55 5.54
CA PHE A 423 0.61 12.96 4.83
C PHE A 423 0.32 12.66 3.36
N LEU A 424 -0.94 12.78 2.92
CA LEU A 424 -1.38 12.44 1.55
C LEU A 424 -1.17 13.57 0.55
N SER A 425 -0.86 14.78 1.00
CA SER A 425 -0.68 15.97 0.16
C SER A 425 0.77 16.23 -0.25
N ASN A 426 1.67 15.24 -0.11
CA ASN A 426 3.10 15.45 -0.27
C ASN A 426 3.82 14.38 -1.10
#